data_AF-A0A1Y2KA18-F1
#
_entry.id   AF-A0A1Y2KA18-F1
#
_cell.length_a   1.000
_cell.length_b   1.000
_cell.length_c   1.000
_cell.angle_alpha   90.00
_cell.angle_beta   90.00
_cell.angle_gamma   90.00
#
_symmetry.space_group_name_H-M   'P 1'
#
loop_
_entity.id
_entity.type
_entity.pdbx_description
1 polymer ?
#
loop_
_entity_poly.entity_id
_entity_poly.type
_entity_poly.pdbx_seq_one_letter_code
_entity_poly.pdbx_strand_id
1 'polypeptide(L)'
;MALTPEQQSQLDGFKRKVQYLAQTRSILEADRLWNAFLAGEGDSLTLADCQMCLALLHYPDADLYDWVSGLKPAPEALDPSWLQRLAKYCT
;
A
#
# COMPACT_ATOMS: atom_id res chain seq x y z
N MET A 1 -19.72 -7.71 -11.42
CA MET A 1 -19.11 -8.54 -12.48
C MET A 1 -18.04 -9.38 -11.83
N ALA A 2 -18.06 -10.71 -12.00
CA ALA A 2 -16.98 -11.57 -11.51
C ALA A 2 -15.73 -11.39 -12.40
N LEU A 3 -14.54 -11.42 -11.79
CA LEU A 3 -13.27 -11.36 -12.52
C LEU A 3 -13.11 -12.61 -13.40
N THR A 4 -12.52 -12.46 -14.58
CA THR A 4 -12.11 -13.62 -15.38
C THR A 4 -10.96 -14.35 -14.68
N PRO A 5 -10.73 -15.65 -14.97
CA PRO A 5 -9.61 -16.40 -14.40
C PRO A 5 -8.25 -15.74 -14.63
N GLU A 6 -8.07 -15.09 -15.79
CA GLU A 6 -6.85 -14.34 -16.13
C GLU A 6 -6.69 -13.10 -15.24
N GLN A 7 -7.76 -12.32 -15.06
CA GLN A 7 -7.76 -11.15 -14.18
C GLN A 7 -7.51 -11.52 -12.71
N GLN A 8 -8.06 -12.65 -12.27
CA GLN A 8 -7.81 -13.18 -10.93
C GLN A 8 -6.33 -13.54 -10.75
N SER A 9 -5.74 -14.28 -11.71
CA SER A 9 -4.31 -14.64 -11.69
C SER A 9 -3.42 -13.39 -11.68
N GLN A 10 -3.76 -12.36 -12.45
CA GLN A 10 -3.06 -11.08 -12.41
C GLN A 10 -3.15 -10.44 -11.03
N LEU A 11 -4.36 -10.32 -10.46
CA LEU A 11 -4.59 -9.75 -9.13
C LEU A 11 -3.75 -10.48 -8.07
N ASP A 12 -3.74 -11.81 -8.08
CA ASP A 12 -2.96 -12.61 -7.13
C ASP A 12 -1.45 -12.34 -7.28
N GLY A 13 -0.97 -12.17 -8.51
CA GLY A 13 0.40 -11.77 -8.80
C GLY A 13 0.75 -10.38 -8.24
N PHE A 14 -0.14 -9.40 -8.43
CA PHE A 14 0.03 -8.06 -7.89
C PHE A 14 0.00 -8.04 -6.35
N LYS A 15 -0.93 -8.77 -5.72
CA LYS A 15 -1.01 -8.90 -4.25
C LYS A 15 0.28 -9.49 -3.67
N ARG A 16 0.79 -10.57 -4.26
CA ARG A 16 2.09 -11.16 -3.85
C ARG A 16 3.24 -10.17 -3.97
N LYS A 17 3.28 -9.38 -5.05
CA LYS A 17 4.33 -8.37 -5.25
C LYS A 17 4.24 -7.25 -4.20
N VAL A 18 3.03 -6.76 -3.91
CA VAL A 18 2.80 -5.77 -2.85
C VAL A 18 3.27 -6.32 -1.51
N GLN A 19 2.87 -7.54 -1.16
CA GLN A 19 3.25 -8.19 0.09
C GLN A 19 4.77 -8.36 0.22
N TYR A 20 5.42 -8.82 -0.85
CA TYR A 20 6.87 -8.98 -0.86
C TYR A 20 7.58 -7.64 -0.61
N LEU A 21 7.23 -6.60 -1.36
CA LEU A 21 7.86 -5.28 -1.23
C LEU A 21 7.57 -4.61 0.13
N ALA A 22 6.36 -4.80 0.66
CA ALA A 22 5.98 -4.34 1.99
C ALA A 22 6.82 -4.97 3.11
N GLN A 23 7.23 -6.24 2.97
CA GLN A 23 8.05 -6.94 3.95
C GLN A 23 9.55 -6.63 3.83
N THR A 24 9.98 -6.03 2.71
CA THR A 24 11.39 -5.67 2.48
C THR A 24 11.74 -4.26 2.94
N ARG A 25 10.89 -3.62 3.76
CA ARG A 25 11.13 -2.26 4.24
C ARG A 25 12.28 -2.19 5.24
N SER A 26 13.00 -1.07 5.20
CA SER A 26 14.20 -0.85 6.01
C SER A 26 13.86 -0.20 7.35
N ILE A 27 12.77 0.57 7.41
CA ILE A 27 12.28 1.22 8.63
C ILE A 27 11.19 0.35 9.26
N LEU A 28 11.33 0.07 10.56
CA LEU A 28 10.41 -0.80 11.32
C LEU A 28 8.99 -0.24 11.37
N GLU A 29 8.86 1.09 11.50
CA GLU A 29 7.58 1.79 11.51
C GLU A 29 6.85 1.63 10.17
N ALA A 30 7.56 1.73 9.05
CA ALA A 30 6.99 1.51 7.73
C ALA A 30 6.60 0.05 7.51
N ASP A 31 7.45 -0.90 7.93
CA ASP A 31 7.13 -2.33 7.89
C ASP A 31 5.85 -2.64 8.70
N ARG A 32 5.75 -2.16 9.94
CA ARG A 32 4.56 -2.34 10.78
C ARG A 32 3.31 -1.75 10.16
N LEU A 33 3.41 -0.53 9.62
CA LEU A 33 2.31 0.14 8.94
C LEU A 33 1.77 -0.70 7.78
N TRP A 34 2.66 -1.16 6.89
CA TRP A 34 2.27 -1.95 5.73
C TRP A 34 1.73 -3.32 6.12
N ASN A 35 2.32 -3.98 7.12
CA ASN A 35 1.86 -5.27 7.61
C ASN A 35 0.46 -5.16 8.25
N ALA A 36 0.20 -4.11 9.04
CA ALA A 36 -1.12 -3.85 9.61
C ALA A 36 -2.17 -3.55 8.53
N PHE A 37 -1.82 -2.73 7.54
CA PHE A 37 -2.69 -2.45 6.39
C PHE A 37 -3.03 -3.72 5.61
N LEU A 38 -2.03 -4.55 5.28
CA LEU A 38 -2.26 -5.78 4.52
C LEU A 38 -3.05 -6.82 5.30
N ALA A 39 -2.88 -6.90 6.63
CA ALA A 39 -3.69 -7.75 7.48
C ALA A 39 -5.15 -7.30 7.56
N GLY A 40 -5.41 -5.99 7.46
CA GLY A 40 -6.76 -5.42 7.50
C GLY A 40 -7.48 -5.41 6.15
N GLU A 41 -6.78 -5.08 5.07
CA GLU A 41 -7.40 -4.79 3.77
C GLU A 41 -6.89 -5.65 2.61
N GLY A 42 -5.83 -6.45 2.81
CA GLY A 42 -5.13 -7.18 1.75
C GLY A 42 -6.04 -8.10 0.92
N ASP A 43 -7.00 -8.76 1.56
CA ASP A 43 -7.97 -9.64 0.88
C ASP A 43 -8.94 -8.85 -0.02
N SER A 44 -9.27 -7.62 0.37
CA SER A 44 -10.23 -6.77 -0.34
C SER A 44 -9.60 -5.89 -1.43
N LEU A 45 -8.27 -5.95 -1.62
CA LEU A 45 -7.60 -5.17 -2.65
C LEU A 45 -8.04 -5.60 -4.06
N THR A 46 -8.40 -4.61 -4.86
CA THR A 46 -8.61 -4.71 -6.31
C THR A 46 -7.29 -4.53 -7.07
N LEU A 47 -7.33 -4.73 -8.39
CA LEU A 47 -6.16 -4.52 -9.24
C LEU A 47 -5.65 -3.07 -9.18
N ALA A 48 -6.58 -2.10 -9.18
CA ALA A 48 -6.25 -0.68 -9.06
C ALA A 48 -5.65 -0.36 -7.69
N ASP A 49 -6.19 -0.99 -6.63
CA ASP A 49 -5.62 -0.85 -5.29
C ASP A 49 -4.18 -1.37 -5.24
N CYS A 50 -3.92 -2.54 -5.80
CA CYS A 50 -2.56 -3.08 -5.82
C CYS A 50 -1.59 -2.20 -6.63
N GLN A 51 -2.03 -1.63 -7.76
CA GLN A 51 -1.20 -0.70 -8.53
C GLN A 51 -0.84 0.54 -7.71
N MET A 52 -1.79 1.09 -6.96
CA MET A 52 -1.52 2.22 -6.08
C MET A 52 -0.59 1.84 -4.93
N CYS A 53 -0.79 0.68 -4.30
CA CYS A 53 0.14 0.15 -3.30
C CYS A 53 1.55 0.03 -3.87
N LEU A 54 1.72 -0.49 -5.10
CA LEU A 54 3.04 -0.57 -5.73
C LEU A 54 3.65 0.81 -6.01
N ALA A 55 2.85 1.79 -6.41
CA ALA A 55 3.31 3.16 -6.62
C ALA A 55 3.77 3.80 -5.31
N LEU A 56 2.98 3.67 -4.24
CA LEU A 56 3.36 4.07 -2.90
C LEU A 56 4.62 3.33 -2.46
N LEU A 57 4.73 2.04 -2.81
CA LEU A 57 5.85 1.23 -2.40
C LEU A 57 7.18 1.65 -3.05
N HIS A 58 7.16 2.44 -4.13
CA HIS A 58 8.37 3.00 -4.72
C HIS A 58 8.96 4.18 -3.94
N TYR A 59 8.21 4.78 -3.02
CA TYR A 59 8.72 5.90 -2.22
C TYR A 59 9.55 5.42 -1.02
N PRO A 60 10.50 6.26 -0.55
CA PRO A 60 11.25 6.00 0.67
C PRO A 60 10.34 5.85 1.89
N ASP A 61 10.76 4.99 2.82
CA ASP A 61 9.99 4.70 4.04
C ASP A 61 9.74 5.95 4.90
N ALA A 62 10.78 6.78 5.08
CA ALA A 62 10.68 8.02 5.85
C ALA A 62 9.66 8.99 5.21
N ASP A 63 9.68 9.08 3.89
CA ASP A 63 8.77 9.96 3.16
C ASP A 63 7.31 9.51 3.31
N LEU A 64 7.05 8.21 3.15
CA LEU A 64 5.73 7.62 3.36
C LEU A 64 5.23 7.88 4.78
N TYR A 65 6.09 7.65 5.78
CA TYR A 65 5.71 7.82 7.17
C TYR A 65 5.36 9.27 7.51
N ASP A 66 6.17 10.23 7.06
CA ASP A 66 5.90 11.66 7.26
C ASP A 66 4.61 12.12 6.58
N TRP A 67 4.28 11.61 5.39
CA TRP A 67 3.03 11.93 4.70
C TRP A 67 1.83 11.38 5.45
N VAL A 68 1.90 10.11 5.86
CA VAL A 68 0.83 9.41 6.57
C VAL A 68 0.60 10.03 7.95
N SER A 69 1.68 10.48 8.61
CA SER A 69 1.62 11.18 9.90
C SER A 69 1.20 12.66 9.79
N GLY A 70 1.11 13.20 8.57
CA GLY A 70 0.80 14.61 8.34
C GLY A 70 1.93 15.58 8.69
N LEU A 71 3.16 15.08 8.89
CA LEU A 71 4.35 15.90 9.16
C LEU A 71 4.77 16.70 7.94
N LYS A 72 4.52 16.19 6.73
CA LYS A 72 4.76 16.89 5.48
C LYS A 72 3.64 16.63 4.47
N PRO A 73 3.36 17.58 3.56
CA PRO A 73 2.38 17.36 2.51
C PRO A 73 2.88 16.29 1.53
N ALA A 74 1.94 15.47 1.04
CA ALA A 74 2.22 14.52 -0.01
C ALA A 74 2.34 15.21 -1.38
N PRO A 75 3.13 14.64 -2.31
CA PRO A 75 3.13 15.05 -3.71
C PRO A 75 1.72 15.12 -4.30
N GLU A 76 1.45 16.12 -5.14
CA GLU A 76 0.14 16.27 -5.84
C GLU A 76 -0.24 15.06 -6.70
N ALA A 77 0.76 14.28 -7.13
CA ALA A 77 0.56 13.05 -7.91
C ALA A 77 0.02 11.87 -7.09
N LEU A 78 0.04 11.96 -5.75
CA LEU A 78 -0.50 10.93 -4.87
C LEU A 78 -1.95 11.24 -4.50
N ASP A 79 -2.79 10.22 -4.59
CA ASP A 79 -4.17 10.31 -4.17
C ASP A 79 -4.23 10.49 -2.63
N PRO A 80 -4.78 11.60 -2.13
CA PRO A 80 -4.87 11.86 -0.69
C PRO A 80 -5.70 10.80 0.06
N SER A 81 -6.68 10.19 -0.61
CA SER A 81 -7.54 9.16 -0.01
C SER A 81 -6.75 7.90 0.37
N TRP A 82 -5.70 7.59 -0.39
CA TRP A 82 -4.83 6.44 -0.13
C TRP A 82 -3.94 6.63 1.09
N LEU A 83 -3.41 7.84 1.25
CA LEU A 83 -2.62 8.18 2.43
C LEU A 83 -3.49 8.19 3.69
N GLN A 84 -4.72 8.71 3.58
CA GLN A 84 -5.70 8.63 4.67
C GLN A 84 -6.07 7.18 5.02
N ARG A 85 -6.14 6.29 4.03
CA ARG A 85 -6.40 4.85 4.24
C ARG A 85 -5.25 4.20 5.00
N LEU A 86 -4.00 4.46 4.60
CA LEU A 86 -2.81 4.01 5.34
C LEU A 86 -2.74 4.62 6.75
N ALA A 87 -3.10 5.89 6.91
CA ALA A 87 -3.07 6.58 8.21
C ALA A 87 -3.93 5.92 9.28
N LYS A 88 -4.98 5.18 8.90
CA LYS A 88 -5.79 4.37 9.84
C LYS A 88 -4.98 3.28 10.53
N TYR A 89 -3.86 2.86 9.94
CA TYR A 89 -2.96 1.82 10.43
C TYR A 89 -1.66 2.38 11.02
N CYS A 90 -1.53 3.72 11.09
CA CYS A 90 -0.43 4.39 11.75
C CYS A 90 -0.77 4.52 13.25
N THR A 91 -0.33 3.56 14.06
CA THR A 91 -0.53 3.51 15.52
C THR A 91 0.78 3.50 16.27
#